data_AF-A0A432F3G8-F1
#
_entry.id   AF-A0A432F3G8-F1
#
_cell.length_a   1.000
_cell.length_b   1.000
_cell.length_c   1.000
_cell.angle_alpha   90.00
_cell.angle_beta   90.00
_cell.angle_gamma   90.00
#
_symmetry.space_group_name_H-M   'P 1'
#
loop_
_entity.id
_entity.type
_entity.pdbx_description
1 polymer ?
#
loop_
_entity_poly.entity_id
_entity_poly.type
_entity_poly.pdbx_seq_one_letter_code
_entity_poly.pdbx_strand_id
1 'polypeptide(L)'
;MVSGVPDKPHLQLPFQPVDHQAGGQLGKRLQRALENLRKQHKWGAISDEKYRTERSVLVRQLKLLDDAVKPRQLPNLERAAEFLQDLPSLWLHAGVTHEEREALVKQVFQWITIDGKDFVDIEPKPEYAPLFAT
;
A
#
# COMPACT_ATOMS: atom_id res chain seq x y z
N MET A 1 4.70 -28.90 -43.04
CA MET A 1 3.68 -28.18 -42.27
C MET A 1 4.02 -28.29 -40.80
N VAL A 2 4.63 -27.26 -40.21
CA VAL A 2 4.78 -27.15 -38.75
C VAL A 2 4.49 -25.68 -38.42
N SER A 3 3.35 -25.44 -37.79
CA SER A 3 2.87 -24.11 -37.41
C SER A 3 3.60 -23.67 -36.15
N GLY A 4 4.43 -22.62 -36.28
CA GLY A 4 5.10 -21.99 -35.15
C GLY A 4 4.13 -21.08 -34.41
N VAL A 5 3.77 -21.47 -33.18
CA VAL A 5 3.07 -20.62 -32.21
C VAL A 5 4.05 -19.53 -31.76
N PRO A 6 3.72 -18.23 -31.85
CA PRO A 6 4.60 -17.19 -31.32
C PRO A 6 4.51 -17.16 -29.79
N ASP A 7 5.68 -17.28 -29.17
CA ASP A 7 5.95 -17.13 -27.75
C ASP A 7 5.40 -15.78 -27.22
N LYS A 8 4.67 -15.82 -26.11
CA LYS A 8 4.23 -14.62 -25.38
C LYS A 8 5.45 -13.98 -24.70
N PRO A 9 5.68 -12.66 -24.83
CA PRO A 9 6.72 -12.02 -24.04
C PRO A 9 6.28 -11.93 -22.57
N HIS A 10 6.91 -12.73 -21.72
CA HIS A 10 6.89 -12.54 -20.27
C HIS A 10 7.55 -11.19 -19.95
N LEU A 11 6.73 -10.17 -19.68
CA LEU A 11 7.17 -8.89 -19.13
C LEU A 11 7.61 -9.11 -17.68
N GLN A 12 8.83 -9.59 -17.49
CA GLN A 12 9.53 -9.53 -16.21
C GLN A 12 9.95 -8.07 -16.01
N LEU A 13 9.13 -7.27 -15.34
CA LEU A 13 9.56 -5.98 -14.81
C LEU A 13 10.67 -6.25 -13.77
N PRO A 14 11.86 -5.65 -13.88
CA PRO A 14 12.88 -5.80 -12.86
C PRO A 14 12.45 -5.05 -11.60
N PHE A 15 11.91 -5.76 -10.62
CA PHE A 15 11.88 -5.26 -9.24
C PHE A 15 13.33 -5.17 -8.77
N GLN A 16 13.94 -4.00 -8.92
CA GLN A 16 15.22 -3.74 -8.29
C GLN A 16 15.03 -3.81 -6.77
N PRO A 17 15.81 -4.61 -6.03
CA PRO A 17 15.75 -4.59 -4.59
C PRO A 17 16.16 -3.19 -4.13
N VAL A 18 15.26 -2.50 -3.44
CA VAL A 18 15.58 -1.23 -2.81
C VAL A 18 16.67 -1.53 -1.78
N ASP A 19 17.85 -0.93 -1.92
CA ASP A 19 18.99 -1.13 -1.01
C ASP A 19 18.65 -0.59 0.40
N HIS A 20 17.94 -1.39 1.19
CA HIS A 20 17.51 -1.05 2.55
C HIS A 20 18.69 -0.73 3.47
N GLN A 21 19.88 -1.28 3.17
CA GLN A 21 21.12 -1.01 3.89
C GLN A 21 21.66 0.42 3.64
N ALA A 22 21.56 0.91 2.41
CA ALA A 22 22.00 2.27 2.06
C ALA A 22 21.08 3.33 2.70
N GLY A 23 19.77 3.07 2.72
CA GLY A 23 18.79 3.91 3.42
C GLY A 23 19.06 3.99 4.93
N GLY A 24 19.36 2.86 5.58
CA GLY A 24 19.67 2.83 7.01
C GLY A 24 20.95 3.59 7.39
N GLN A 25 21.98 3.58 6.55
CA GLN A 25 23.21 4.35 6.79
C GLN A 25 22.99 5.86 6.58
N LEU A 26 22.22 6.25 5.56
CA LEU A 26 21.89 7.65 5.30
C LEU A 26 21.07 8.26 6.45
N GLY A 27 20.11 7.52 7.01
CA GLY A 27 19.31 7.97 8.16
C GLY A 27 20.17 8.26 9.39
N LYS A 28 21.14 7.38 9.71
CA LYS A 28 22.10 7.59 10.80
C LYS A 28 22.95 8.84 10.61
N ARG A 29 23.33 9.16 9.36
CA ARG A 29 24.11 10.38 9.04
C ARG A 29 23.26 11.65 9.24
N LEU A 30 22.01 11.63 8.79
CA LEU A 30 21.08 12.75 8.95
C LEU A 30 20.74 13.01 10.43
N GLN A 31 20.58 11.97 11.24
CA GLN A 31 20.38 12.10 12.69
C GLN A 31 21.58 12.76 13.38
N ARG A 32 22.81 12.33 13.06
CA ARG A 32 24.04 12.96 13.58
C ARG A 32 24.16 14.43 13.15
N ALA A 33 23.77 14.77 11.92
CA ALA A 33 23.75 16.15 11.44
C ALA A 33 22.78 17.02 12.26
N LEU A 34 21.58 16.51 12.58
CA LEU A 34 20.62 17.19 13.46
C LEU A 34 21.16 17.39 14.89
N GLU A 35 21.84 16.40 15.45
CA GLU A 35 22.47 16.52 16.77
C GLU A 35 23.57 17.58 16.79
N ASN A 36 24.42 17.60 15.76
CA ASN A 36 25.47 18.60 15.62
C ASN A 36 24.90 20.01 15.44
N LEU A 37 23.88 20.15 14.60
CA LEU A 37 23.17 21.42 14.40
C LEU A 37 22.57 21.94 15.71
N ARG A 38 21.99 21.05 16.53
CA ARG A 38 21.47 21.40 17.87
C ARG A 38 22.58 21.84 18.82
N LYS A 39 23.76 21.22 18.77
CA LYS A 39 24.92 21.64 19.60
C LYS A 39 25.44 23.01 19.19
N GLN A 40 25.57 23.27 17.88
CA GLN A 40 26.01 24.57 17.36
C GLN A 40 25.07 25.70 17.76
N HIS A 41 23.75 25.47 17.71
CA HIS A 41 22.74 26.42 18.19
C HIS A 41 22.87 26.69 19.68
N LYS A 42 23.00 25.64 20.50
CA LYS A 42 23.22 25.77 21.96
C LYS A 42 24.52 26.51 22.31
N TRP A 43 25.56 26.36 21.50
CA TRP A 43 26.83 27.06 21.68
C TRP A 43 26.81 28.51 21.16
N GLY A 44 25.69 28.98 20.58
CA GLY A 44 25.57 30.32 20.02
C GLY A 44 26.35 30.52 18.71
N ALA A 45 26.82 29.45 18.09
CA ALA A 45 27.59 29.50 16.84
C ALA A 45 26.73 29.83 15.61
N ILE A 46 25.41 29.67 15.73
CA ILE A 46 24.43 29.96 14.68
C ILE A 46 23.21 30.66 15.26
N SER A 47 22.59 31.54 14.47
CA SER A 47 21.35 32.22 14.85
C SER A 47 20.15 31.27 14.86
N ASP A 48 19.10 31.65 15.58
CA ASP A 48 17.83 30.92 15.64
C ASP A 48 17.20 30.71 14.25
N GLU A 49 17.28 31.73 13.39
CA GLU A 49 16.74 31.68 12.03
C GLU A 49 17.49 30.66 11.17
N LYS A 50 18.82 30.68 11.23
CA LYS A 50 19.68 29.71 10.53
C LYS A 50 19.44 28.29 11.03
N TYR A 51 19.33 28.11 12.34
CA TYR A 51 19.00 26.83 12.96
C TYR A 51 17.64 26.29 12.47
N ARG A 52 16.59 27.12 12.43
CA ARG A 52 15.25 26.71 11.97
C ARG A 52 15.27 26.27 10.51
N THR A 53 15.93 27.03 9.65
CA THR A 53 16.02 26.72 8.21
C THR A 53 16.75 25.40 7.99
N GLU A 54 17.95 25.23 8.55
CA GLU A 54 18.75 24.01 8.36
C GLU A 54 18.09 22.77 8.99
N ARG A 55 17.45 22.93 10.16
CA ARG A 55 16.68 21.86 10.81
C ARG A 55 15.51 21.41 9.94
N SER A 56 14.79 22.34 9.32
CA SER A 56 13.63 22.02 8.49
C SER A 56 14.00 21.14 7.29
N VAL A 57 15.16 21.40 6.66
CA VAL A 57 15.68 20.62 5.54
C VAL A 57 16.04 19.21 5.97
N LEU A 58 16.80 19.08 7.07
CA LEU A 58 17.23 17.77 7.59
C LEU A 58 16.05 16.91 8.06
N VAL A 59 15.06 17.52 8.72
CA VAL A 59 13.83 16.82 9.13
C VAL A 59 13.01 16.36 7.92
N ARG A 60 12.92 17.18 6.87
CA ARG A 60 12.21 16.80 5.64
C ARG A 60 12.88 15.61 4.95
N GLN A 61 14.21 15.61 4.87
CA GLN A 61 14.96 14.50 4.29
C GLN A 61 14.78 13.20 5.09
N LEU A 62 14.75 13.30 6.42
CA LEU A 62 14.52 12.16 7.29
C LEU A 62 13.09 11.60 7.11
N LYS A 63 12.08 12.46 6.96
CA LYS A 63 10.71 12.03 6.68
C LYS A 63 10.60 11.32 5.32
N LEU A 64 11.23 11.86 4.28
CA LEU A 64 11.24 11.21 2.96
C LEU A 64 11.92 9.85 3.00
N LEU A 65 13.00 9.73 3.76
CA LEU A 65 13.70 8.47 3.95
C LEU A 65 12.85 7.46 4.73
N ASP A 66 12.19 7.88 5.81
CA ASP A 66 11.26 7.03 6.56
C ASP A 66 10.09 6.55 5.69
N ASP A 67 9.53 7.43 4.86
CA ASP A 67 8.44 7.09 3.94
C ASP A 67 8.89 6.15 2.82
N ALA A 68 10.17 6.20 2.41
CA ALA A 68 10.76 5.30 1.42
C ALA A 68 11.20 3.94 2.02
N VAL A 69 11.64 3.93 3.28
CA VAL A 69 12.15 2.73 3.97
C VAL A 69 11.03 1.94 4.61
N LYS A 70 9.92 2.57 5.04
CA LYS A 70 8.75 1.86 5.52
C LYS A 70 8.30 0.90 4.41
N PRO A 71 8.36 -0.43 4.63
CA PRO A 71 7.74 -1.34 3.72
C PRO A 71 6.26 -0.92 3.68
N ARG A 72 5.78 -0.52 2.50
CA ARG A 72 4.35 -0.53 2.25
C ARG A 72 3.96 -1.95 2.60
N GLN A 73 3.24 -2.14 3.71
CA GLN A 73 2.67 -3.44 4.02
C GLN A 73 1.66 -3.70 2.91
N LEU A 74 2.15 -4.28 1.82
CA LEU A 74 1.29 -4.86 0.82
C LEU A 74 0.60 -5.99 1.58
N PRO A 75 -0.73 -5.94 1.73
CA PRO A 75 -1.45 -7.04 2.35
C PRO A 75 -1.01 -8.34 1.64
N ASN A 76 -0.83 -9.41 2.41
CA ASN A 76 -0.41 -10.68 1.83
C ASN A 76 -1.50 -11.14 0.84
N LEU A 77 -1.24 -10.91 -0.45
CA LEU A 77 -2.19 -11.15 -1.53
C LEU A 77 -2.48 -12.64 -1.70
N GLU A 78 -1.50 -13.50 -1.45
CA GLU A 78 -1.64 -14.95 -1.50
C GLU A 78 -2.61 -15.42 -0.42
N ARG A 79 -2.41 -14.96 0.82
CA ARG A 79 -3.34 -15.24 1.93
C ARG A 79 -4.73 -14.64 1.68
N ALA A 80 -4.81 -13.45 1.09
CA ALA A 80 -6.10 -12.86 0.72
C ALA A 80 -6.82 -13.70 -0.34
N ALA A 81 -6.10 -14.24 -1.32
CA ALA A 81 -6.65 -15.14 -2.32
C ALA A 81 -7.13 -16.48 -1.71
N GLU A 82 -6.38 -17.06 -0.77
CA GLU A 82 -6.82 -18.24 0.01
C GLU A 82 -8.14 -17.98 0.74
N PHE A 83 -8.30 -16.79 1.34
CA PHE A 83 -9.56 -16.42 1.98
C PHE A 83 -10.73 -16.32 0.99
N LEU A 84 -10.49 -15.80 -0.22
CA LEU A 84 -11.53 -15.75 -1.25
C LEU A 84 -11.96 -17.14 -1.74
N GLN A 85 -11.12 -18.17 -1.62
CA GLN A 85 -11.49 -19.55 -2.00
C GLN A 85 -12.59 -20.12 -1.10
N ASP A 86 -12.68 -19.68 0.15
CA ASP A 86 -13.70 -20.12 1.11
C ASP A 86 -14.50 -18.93 1.67
N LEU A 87 -14.92 -18.04 0.76
CA LEU A 87 -15.73 -16.88 1.09
C LEU A 87 -17.05 -17.22 1.81
N PRO A 88 -17.78 -18.31 1.50
CA PRO A 88 -19.00 -18.67 2.22
C PRO A 88 -18.77 -18.91 3.72
N SER A 89 -17.70 -19.63 4.08
CA SER A 89 -17.38 -19.91 5.48
C SER A 89 -16.94 -18.65 6.23
N LEU A 90 -16.20 -17.77 5.56
CA LEU A 90 -15.83 -16.46 6.11
C LEU A 90 -17.03 -15.55 6.30
N TRP A 91 -17.97 -15.56 5.35
CA TRP A 91 -19.19 -14.74 5.42
C TRP A 91 -20.03 -15.10 6.66
N LEU A 92 -20.09 -16.37 7.04
CA LEU A 92 -20.85 -16.86 8.20
C LEU A 92 -20.05 -16.84 9.51
N HIS A 93 -18.78 -16.48 9.49
CA HIS A 93 -17.93 -16.52 10.68
C HIS A 93 -18.43 -15.55 11.77
N ALA A 94 -18.42 -16.00 13.03
CA ALA A 94 -18.96 -15.24 14.17
C ALA A 94 -18.20 -13.94 14.46
N GLY A 95 -16.94 -13.86 14.02
CA GLY A 95 -16.11 -12.65 14.13
C GLY A 95 -16.40 -11.60 13.06
N VAL A 96 -17.19 -11.91 12.03
CA VAL A 96 -17.51 -10.96 10.94
C VAL A 96 -18.81 -10.24 11.28
N THR A 97 -18.73 -8.92 11.37
CA THR A 97 -19.89 -8.09 11.73
C THR A 97 -20.80 -7.84 10.54
N HIS A 98 -21.99 -7.30 10.81
CA HIS A 98 -22.92 -6.93 9.74
C HIS A 98 -22.37 -5.77 8.88
N GLU A 99 -21.70 -4.81 9.53
CA GLU A 99 -21.10 -3.66 8.88
C GLU A 99 -19.96 -4.07 7.95
N GLU A 100 -19.17 -5.07 8.32
CA GLU A 100 -18.10 -5.62 7.47
C GLU A 100 -18.67 -6.32 6.23
N ARG A 101 -19.77 -7.07 6.40
CA ARG A 101 -20.50 -7.68 5.27
C ARG A 101 -21.07 -6.62 4.34
N GLU A 102 -21.70 -5.59 4.90
CA GLU A 102 -22.28 -4.49 4.13
C GLU A 102 -21.19 -3.70 3.38
N ALA A 103 -20.05 -3.45 4.03
CA ALA A 103 -18.90 -2.79 3.43
C ALA A 103 -18.35 -3.58 2.23
N LEU A 104 -18.24 -4.91 2.36
CA LEU A 104 -17.81 -5.78 1.27
C LEU A 104 -18.78 -5.72 0.09
N VAL A 105 -20.09 -5.77 0.33
CA VAL A 105 -21.11 -5.68 -0.73
C VAL A 105 -21.04 -4.34 -1.45
N LYS A 106 -20.95 -3.22 -0.71
CA LYS A 106 -20.79 -1.87 -1.29
C LYS A 106 -19.48 -1.69 -2.04
N GLN A 107 -18.45 -2.43 -1.66
CA GLN A 107 -17.18 -2.41 -2.36
C GLN A 107 -17.29 -3.14 -3.71
N VAL A 108 -17.90 -4.31 -3.74
CA VAL A 108 -17.93 -5.20 -4.92
C VAL A 108 -19.00 -4.80 -5.94
N PHE A 109 -20.20 -4.40 -5.49
CA PHE A 109 -21.34 -4.16 -6.36
C PHE A 109 -21.57 -2.67 -6.64
N GLN A 110 -21.97 -2.37 -7.87
CA GLN A 110 -22.29 -1.02 -8.34
C GLN A 110 -23.74 -0.68 -8.01
N TRP A 111 -24.67 -1.58 -8.32
CA TRP A 111 -26.08 -1.48 -7.96
C TRP A 111 -26.69 -2.87 -7.77
N ILE A 112 -27.72 -2.92 -6.94
CA ILE A 112 -28.52 -4.11 -6.68
C ILE A 112 -29.98 -3.67 -6.81
N THR A 113 -30.70 -4.26 -7.75
CA THR A 113 -32.10 -3.95 -8.00
C THR A 113 -32.96 -5.02 -7.35
N ILE A 114 -33.86 -4.60 -6.47
CA ILE A 114 -34.79 -5.46 -5.74
C ILE A 114 -36.21 -5.11 -6.18
N ASP A 115 -36.96 -6.10 -6.66
CA ASP A 115 -38.40 -5.97 -6.91
C ASP A 115 -39.16 -6.85 -5.91
N GLY A 116 -39.86 -6.20 -4.99
CA GLY A 116 -40.56 -6.87 -3.89
C GLY A 116 -39.60 -7.65 -2.98
N LYS A 117 -39.57 -8.99 -3.15
CA LYS A 117 -38.70 -9.90 -2.39
C LYS A 117 -37.58 -10.52 -3.24
N ASP A 118 -37.57 -10.24 -4.53
CA ASP A 118 -36.65 -10.87 -5.48
C ASP A 118 -35.56 -9.89 -5.91
N PHE A 119 -34.34 -10.40 -6.01
CA PHE A 119 -33.23 -9.68 -6.63
C PHE A 119 -33.40 -9.79 -8.15
N VAL A 120 -33.66 -8.66 -8.80
CA VAL A 120 -33.91 -8.60 -10.26
C VAL A 120 -32.62 -8.36 -11.03
N ASP A 121 -31.70 -7.60 -10.46
CA ASP A 121 -30.40 -7.35 -11.11
C ASP A 121 -29.31 -7.10 -10.07
N ILE A 122 -28.10 -7.59 -10.36
CA ILE A 122 -26.91 -7.43 -9.53
C ILE A 122 -25.74 -7.13 -10.46
N GLU A 123 -25.29 -5.88 -10.49
CA GLU A 123 -24.12 -5.52 -11.30
C GLU A 123 -22.89 -5.30 -10.41
N PRO A 124 -21.80 -6.04 -10.64
CA PRO A 124 -20.52 -5.77 -10.01
C PRO A 124 -19.91 -4.49 -10.58
N LYS A 125 -19.00 -3.85 -9.84
CA LYS A 125 -18.21 -2.75 -10.41
C LYS A 125 -17.34 -3.27 -11.57
N PRO A 126 -17.00 -2.43 -12.57
CA PRO A 126 -16.23 -2.84 -13.74
C PRO A 126 -14.91 -3.55 -13.41
N GLU A 127 -14.26 -3.14 -12.32
CA GLU A 127 -13.00 -3.73 -11.83
C GLU A 127 -13.16 -5.20 -11.40
N TYR A 128 -14.36 -5.57 -10.95
CA TYR A 128 -14.69 -6.92 -10.47
C TYR A 128 -15.49 -7.72 -11.49
N ALA A 129 -16.04 -7.10 -12.55
CA ALA A 129 -16.83 -7.77 -13.58
C ALA A 129 -16.19 -9.06 -14.15
N PRO A 130 -14.86 -9.13 -14.41
CA PRO A 130 -14.22 -10.36 -14.88
C PRO A 130 -14.32 -11.55 -13.91
N LEU A 131 -14.53 -11.31 -12.61
CA LEU A 131 -14.67 -12.36 -11.60
C LEU A 131 -16.08 -12.99 -11.58
N PHE A 132 -17.05 -12.32 -12.21
CA PHE A 132 -18.46 -12.74 -12.27
C PHE A 132 -18.89 -13.16 -13.67
N ALA A 133 -18.07 -12.95 -14.70
CA ALA A 133 -18.31 -13.43 -16.05
C ALA A 133 -18.17 -14.97 -16.09
N THR A 134 -19.23 -15.67 -16.51
CA THR A 134 -19.27 -17.13 -16.73
C THR A 134 -18.98 -17.46 -18.19
#